data_AF-A0A5E4SRA1-F1
#
_entry.id   AF-A0A5E4SRA1-F1
#
_cell.length_a   1.000
_cell.length_b   1.000
_cell.length_c   1.000
_cell.angle_alpha   90.00
_cell.angle_beta   90.00
_cell.angle_gamma   90.00
#
_symmetry.space_group_name_H-M   'P 1'
#
loop_
_entity.id
_entity.type
_entity.pdbx_description
1 polymer ?
#
loop_
_entity_poly.entity_id
_entity_poly.type
_entity_poly.pdbx_seq_one_letter_code
_entity_poly.pdbx_strand_id
1 'polypeptide(L)' 'MLTLSKQAIVAAIQRIADTGQTRPSEAVINALLARELICRVGERLELTQFGRSYCRSERAPAWR' A
#
# COMPACT_ATOMS: atom_id res chain seq x y z
N MET A 1 9.44 8.58 12.65
CA MET A 1 8.82 8.21 11.37
C MET A 1 9.01 6.70 11.20
N LEU A 2 7.95 5.92 10.97
CA LEU A 2 8.09 4.46 10.88
C LEU A 2 8.79 4.08 9.57
N THR A 3 9.94 3.41 9.67
CA THR A 3 10.70 2.95 8.51
C THR A 3 10.17 1.58 8.09
N LEU A 4 9.33 1.57 7.06
CA LEU A 4 8.82 0.34 6.48
C LEU A 4 9.77 -0.18 5.41
N SER A 5 10.04 -1.49 5.42
CA SER A 5 10.71 -2.14 4.30
C SER A 5 9.81 -2.12 3.05
N LYS A 6 10.43 -2.25 1.87
CA LYS A 6 9.69 -2.32 0.59
C LYS A 6 8.61 -3.41 0.63
N GLN A 7 8.95 -4.59 1.16
CA GLN A 7 8.01 -5.72 1.30
C GLN A 7 6.85 -5.39 2.24
N ALA A 8 7.11 -4.72 3.38
CA ALA A 8 6.05 -4.32 4.31
C ALA A 8 5.08 -3.31 3.66
N ILE A 9 5.60 -2.38 2.84
CA ILE A 9 4.78 -1.44 2.07
C ILE A 9 3.90 -2.20 1.07
N VAL A 10 4.47 -3.11 0.29
CA VAL A 10 3.74 -3.89 -0.72
C VAL A 10 2.65 -4.75 -0.08
N ALA A 11 2.95 -5.46 1.00
CA ALA A 11 1.99 -6.29 1.72
C ALA A 11 0.84 -5.45 2.31
N ALA A 12 1.14 -4.27 2.84
CA ALA A 12 0.12 -3.37 3.37
C ALA A 12 -0.78 -2.78 2.26
N ILE A 13 -0.20 -2.41 1.12
CA ILE A 13 -0.95 -1.95 -0.06
C ILE A 13 -1.86 -3.06 -0.59
N GLN A 14 -1.36 -4.30 -0.67
CA GLN A 14 -2.15 -5.46 -1.08
C GLN A 14 -3.32 -5.72 -0.14
N ARG A 15 -3.11 -5.64 1.18
CA ARG A 15 -4.19 -5.76 2.18
C ARG A 15 -5.26 -4.68 2.08
N ILE A 16 -4.88 -3.47 1.66
CA ILE A 16 -5.83 -2.37 1.43
C ILE A 16 -6.60 -2.59 0.12
N ALA A 17 -5.94 -3.13 -0.91
CA ALA A 17 -6.56 -3.44 -2.20
C ALA A 17 -7.54 -4.64 -2.11
N ASP A 18 -7.17 -5.68 -1.38
CA ASP A 18 -8.03 -6.84 -1.12
C ASP A 18 -8.97 -6.54 0.04
N THR A 19 -10.23 -6.22 -0.26
CA THR A 19 -11.30 -5.87 0.70
C THR A 19 -11.68 -6.97 1.70
N GLY A 20 -10.90 -8.05 1.80
CA GLY A 20 -11.14 -9.19 2.71
C GLY A 20 -10.00 -9.49 3.70
N GLN A 21 -8.88 -8.75 3.67
CA GLN A 21 -7.78 -8.99 4.61
C GLN A 21 -7.78 -8.04 5.81
N THR A 22 -7.17 -8.51 6.91
CA THR A 22 -6.97 -7.75 8.14
C THR A 22 -6.39 -6.37 7.85
N ARG A 23 -7.13 -5.33 8.27
CA ARG A 23 -6.72 -3.93 8.13
C ARG A 23 -5.32 -3.72 8.73
N PRO A 24 -4.39 -3.06 8.02
CA PRO A 24 -3.08 -2.73 8.57
C PRO A 24 -3.21 -1.87 9.83
N SER A 25 -2.21 -1.92 10.71
CA SER A 25 -2.20 -1.05 11.90
C SER A 25 -2.18 0.43 11.52
N GLU A 26 -2.72 1.30 12.38
CA GLU A 26 -2.77 2.75 12.12
C GLU A 26 -1.37 3.36 11.87
N ALA A 27 -0.32 2.82 12.50
CA ALA A 27 1.04 3.29 12.26
C ALA A 27 1.51 3.00 10.81
N VAL A 28 1.11 1.86 10.24
CA VAL A 28 1.38 1.52 8.83
C VAL A 28 0.54 2.40 7.91
N ILE A 29 -0.73 2.62 8.23
CA ILE A 29 -1.62 3.50 7.46
C ILE A 29 -1.06 4.92 7.39
N ASN A 30 -0.65 5.49 8.53
CA ASN A 30 -0.05 6.83 8.58
C ASN A 30 1.26 6.90 7.80
N ALA A 31 2.07 5.85 7.83
CA ALA A 31 3.30 5.77 7.05
C ALA A 31 3.05 5.70 5.53
N LEU A 32 1.97 5.06 5.09
CA LEU A 32 1.56 5.00 3.68
C LEU A 32 0.93 6.32 3.22
N LEU A 33 0.12 6.97 4.06
CA LEU A 33 -0.45 8.29 3.81
C LEU A 33 0.65 9.35 3.66
N ALA A 34 1.64 9.35 4.57
CA ALA A 34 2.78 10.27 4.51
C ALA A 34 3.67 10.06 3.27
N ARG A 35 3.53 8.92 2.58
CA ARG A 35 4.23 8.61 1.32
C ARG A 35 3.32 8.75 0.10
N GLU A 36 2.10 9.24 0.28
CA GLU A 36 1.10 9.44 -0.78
C GLU A 36 0.78 8.15 -1.57
N LEU A 37 0.97 6.98 -0.95
CA LEU A 37 0.69 5.68 -1.57
C LEU A 37 -0.79 5.32 -1.47
N ILE A 38 -1.46 5.84 -0.45
CA ILE A 38 -2.90 5.66 -0.22
C ILE A 38 -3.53 7.00 0.16
N CYS A 39 -4.86 7.08 0.06
CA CYS A 39 -5.66 8.20 0.55
C CYS A 39 -6.88 7.68 1.32
N ARG A 40 -7.48 8.55 2.14
CA ARG A 40 -8.76 8.29 2.81
C ARG A 40 -9.90 8.82 1.94
N VAL A 41 -10.85 7.95 1.59
CA VAL A 41 -12.08 8.28 0.85
C VAL A 41 -13.25 7.90 1.73
N GLY A 42 -13.76 8.89 2.49
CA GLY A 42 -14.70 8.63 3.59
C GLY A 42 -14.09 7.71 4.64
N GLU A 43 -14.76 6.58 4.90
CA GLU A 43 -14.29 5.56 5.85
C GLU A 43 -13.34 4.52 5.24
N ARG A 44 -13.08 4.61 3.93
CA ARG A 44 -12.28 3.63 3.18
C ARG A 44 -10.89 4.16 2.90
N LEU A 45 -9.95 3.24 2.78
CA LEU A 45 -8.62 3.51 2.26
C LEU A 45 -8.58 3.10 0.80
N GLU A 46 -8.10 4.00 -0.04
CA GLU A 46 -7.90 3.73 -1.46
C GLU A 46 -6.45 3.94 -1.86
N LEU A 47 -6.01 3.18 -2.87
CA LEU A 47 -4.68 3.38 -3.45
C LEU A 47 -4.67 4.63 -4.31
N THR A 48 -3.59 5.41 -4.21
CA THR A 48 -3.32 6.48 -5.18
C THR A 48 -2.78 5.90 -6.49
N GLN A 49 -2.60 6.73 -7.51
CA GLN A 49 -1.87 6.34 -8.72
C GLN A 49 -0.44 5.88 -8.39
N PHE A 50 0.23 6.52 -7.44
CA PHE A 50 1.56 6.12 -6.98
C PHE A 50 1.55 4.78 -6.27
N GLY A 51 0.61 4.54 -5.35
CA GLY A 51 0.46 3.24 -4.68
C GLY A 51 0.19 2.09 -5.65
N ARG A 52 -0.65 2.33 -6.67
CA ARG A 52 -0.91 1.35 -7.75
C ARG A 52 0.35 1.02 -8.56
N SER A 53 1.17 2.02 -8.88
CA SER A 53 2.43 1.81 -9.61
C SER A 53 3.51 1.14 -8.76
N TYR A 54 3.51 1.40 -7.45
CA TYR A 54 4.44 0.79 -6.49
C TYR A 54 4.33 -0.74 -6.49
N CYS A 55 3.10 -1.28 -6.52
CA CYS A 55 2.87 -2.74 -6.62
C CYS A 55 3.15 -3.32 -8.01
N ARG A 56 2.97 -2.55 -9.09
CA ARG A 56 3.26 -3.01 -10.46
C ARG A 56 4.74 -3.28 -10.70
N SER A 57 5.62 -2.54 -10.02
CA SER A 57 7.07 -2.73 -10.12
C SER A 57 7.53 -4.10 -9.57
N GLU A 58 6.79 -4.70 -8.64
CA GLU A 58 7.06 -6.05 -8.10
C GLU A 58 6.44 -7.16 -8.96
N ARG A 59 5.42 -6.84 -9.76
CA ARG A 59 4.77 -7.75 -10.72
C ARG A 59 5.29 -7.60 -12.14
N ALA A 60 6.42 -6.90 -12.34
CA ALA A 60 7.03 -6.80 -13.65
C ALA A 60 7.20 -8.23 -14.20
N PRO A 61 6.72 -8.51 -15.43
CA PRO A 61 6.91 -9.83 -16.01
C PRO A 61 8.40 -10.12 -16.00
N ALA A 62 8.79 -11.26 -15.42
CA ALA A 62 10.09 -11.81 -15.65
C ALA A 62 10.14 -12.21 -17.13
N TRP A 63 10.49 -11.29 -18.02
CA TRP A 63 10.98 -11.68 -19.33
C TRP A 63 12.33 -12.37 -19.10
N ARG A 64 12.23 -13.69 -18.91
CA ARG A 64 13.27 -14.65 -19.25
C ARG A 64 13.14 -15.01 -20.71
#